data_AF-A0A6A5T1T0-F1
#
_entry.id   AF-A0A6A5T1T0-F1
#
_cell.length_a   1.000
_cell.length_b   1.000
_cell.length_c   1.000
_cell.angle_alpha   90.00
_cell.angle_beta   90.00
_cell.angle_gamma   90.00
#
_symmetry.space_group_name_H-M   'P 1'
#
loop_
_entity.id
_entity.type
_entity.pdbx_description
1 polymer ?
#
loop_
_entity_poly.entity_id
_entity_poly.type
_entity_poly.pdbx_seq_one_letter_code
_entity_poly.pdbx_strand_id
1 'polypeptide(L)'
;MPLSETTPDSDLLSCLHRYIWVMCLWVVKVIAQGHIVAYEFGLRGSKKCVYCTAQKDVYTPVPVYVREEFAVLLGTLEEYQGLPEGNNNQAAALAEVQEVARTLSLCVQVIQAQDKTLGVPELLTASHHLLGQVLEQVSALNCRIASLEAQVARGVSGGSSSRSQKKKRGKVVVVELDNKMTKSE
;
A
#
# COMPACT_ATOMS: atom_id res chain seq x y z
N MET A 1 -19.08 36.44 -8.19
CA MET A 1 -19.21 35.32 -7.25
C MET A 1 -17.89 34.56 -7.24
N PRO A 2 -17.07 34.63 -6.18
CA PRO A 2 -15.91 33.76 -6.06
C PRO A 2 -16.33 32.45 -5.38
N LEU A 3 -15.87 31.34 -5.95
CA LEU A 3 -15.99 30.00 -5.39
C LEU A 3 -15.03 29.91 -4.18
N SER A 4 -15.58 29.76 -2.99
CA SER A 4 -14.83 29.47 -1.78
C SER A 4 -14.36 28.02 -1.80
N GLU A 5 -13.06 27.82 -1.99
CA GLU A 5 -12.36 26.58 -1.69
C GLU A 5 -12.50 26.28 -0.20
N THR A 6 -13.26 25.24 0.12
CA THR A 6 -13.35 24.69 1.47
C THR A 6 -12.15 23.78 1.67
N THR A 7 -11.13 24.25 2.37
CA THR A 7 -10.09 23.38 2.93
C THR A 7 -10.70 22.55 4.06
N PRO A 8 -10.76 21.22 3.97
CA PRO A 8 -11.02 20.40 5.14
C PRO A 8 -9.69 20.15 5.89
N ASP A 9 -9.79 19.67 7.13
CA ASP A 9 -8.79 18.77 7.73
C ASP A 9 -7.58 19.31 8.50
N SER A 10 -7.67 20.47 9.17
CA SER A 10 -6.73 20.76 10.29
C SER A 10 -7.26 20.22 11.62
N ASP A 11 -8.55 20.48 11.89
CA ASP A 11 -9.18 20.11 13.16
C ASP A 11 -9.53 18.61 13.22
N LEU A 12 -9.88 18.00 12.08
CA LEU A 12 -10.09 16.56 11.99
C LEU A 12 -8.79 15.78 12.30
N LEU A 13 -7.64 16.21 11.75
CA LEU A 13 -6.36 15.54 12.03
C LEU A 13 -5.97 15.61 13.51
N SER A 14 -6.23 16.72 14.20
CA SER A 14 -5.91 16.87 15.62
C SER A 14 -6.84 16.08 16.55
N CYS A 15 -8.13 15.97 16.22
CA CYS A 15 -9.08 15.07 16.89
C CYS A 15 -8.71 13.61 16.64
N LEU A 16 -8.41 13.24 15.39
CA LEU A 16 -8.01 11.89 15.01
C LEU A 16 -6.71 11.43 15.66
N HIS A 17 -5.76 12.34 15.89
CA HIS A 17 -4.53 12.04 16.62
C HIS A 17 -4.78 11.75 18.11
N ARG A 18 -5.84 12.31 18.71
CA ARG A 18 -6.25 11.97 20.08
C ARG A 18 -6.85 10.56 20.19
N TYR A 19 -7.65 10.14 19.21
CA TYR A 19 -8.32 8.84 19.26
C TYR A 19 -7.36 7.66 19.13
N ILE A 20 -6.38 7.73 18.21
CA ILE A 20 -5.40 6.65 17.97
C ILE A 20 -4.61 6.27 19.23
N TRP A 21 -4.56 7.18 20.21
CA TRP A 21 -3.76 6.99 21.39
C TRP A 21 -4.54 6.30 22.52
N VAL A 22 -5.87 6.25 22.48
CA VAL A 22 -6.66 5.90 23.67
C VAL A 22 -6.45 4.45 24.15
N MET A 23 -6.10 3.49 23.29
CA MET A 23 -5.88 2.08 23.70
C MET A 23 -4.77 1.35 22.91
N CYS A 24 -4.13 0.33 23.53
CA CYS A 24 -3.15 -0.54 22.85
C CYS A 24 -3.83 -1.67 22.05
N LEU A 25 -3.14 -2.19 21.03
CA LEU A 25 -3.60 -3.36 20.26
C LEU A 25 -3.87 -4.58 21.15
N TRP A 26 -3.17 -4.68 22.29
CA TRP A 26 -3.39 -5.74 23.27
C TRP A 26 -4.78 -5.66 23.92
N VAL A 27 -5.23 -4.45 24.27
CA VAL A 27 -6.59 -4.21 24.76
C VAL A 27 -7.61 -4.65 23.74
N VAL A 28 -7.42 -4.30 22.47
CA VAL A 28 -8.32 -4.70 21.38
C VAL A 28 -8.45 -6.23 21.33
N LYS A 29 -7.34 -6.97 21.46
CA LYS A 29 -7.35 -8.44 21.50
C LYS A 29 -8.10 -9.00 22.71
N VAL A 30 -7.96 -8.37 23.86
CA VAL A 30 -8.69 -8.75 25.09
C VAL A 30 -10.20 -8.52 24.94
N ILE A 31 -10.58 -7.40 24.33
CA ILE A 31 -11.99 -7.09 24.01
C ILE A 31 -12.54 -8.10 22.99
N ALA A 32 -11.77 -8.48 21.98
CA ALA A 32 -12.15 -9.50 20.99
C ALA A 32 -12.39 -10.89 21.62
N GLN A 33 -11.76 -11.17 22.77
CA GLN A 33 -11.97 -12.37 23.58
C GLN A 33 -13.19 -12.27 24.52
N GLY A 34 -13.86 -11.10 24.55
CA GLY A 34 -15.05 -10.87 25.36
C GLY A 34 -14.79 -10.23 26.71
N HIS A 35 -13.58 -9.73 26.96
CA HIS A 35 -13.25 -9.07 28.21
C HIS A 35 -13.23 -7.56 28.04
N ILE A 36 -14.18 -6.87 28.66
CA ILE A 36 -14.15 -5.41 28.75
C ILE A 36 -13.18 -5.02 29.86
N VAL A 37 -12.16 -4.23 29.51
CA VAL A 37 -11.10 -3.80 30.41
C VAL A 37 -10.94 -2.29 30.38
N ALA A 38 -10.46 -1.70 31.48
CA ALA A 38 -10.12 -0.29 31.52
C ALA A 38 -8.97 0.00 30.53
N TYR A 39 -9.25 0.81 29.53
CA TYR A 39 -8.33 1.06 28.43
C TYR A 39 -7.88 2.51 28.31
N GLU A 40 -8.47 3.45 29.04
CA GLU A 40 -8.03 4.84 29.04
C GLU A 40 -6.56 4.99 29.47
N PHE A 41 -5.94 6.15 29.23
CA PHE A 41 -4.60 6.42 29.75
C PHE A 41 -4.61 6.55 31.27
N GLY A 42 -3.70 5.84 31.94
CA GLY A 42 -3.66 5.83 33.41
C GLY A 42 -3.32 7.18 34.03
N LEU A 43 -2.60 8.05 33.31
CA LEU A 43 -2.24 9.40 33.73
C LEU A 43 -2.13 10.32 32.52
N ARG A 44 -2.42 11.62 32.71
CA ARG A 44 -2.23 12.66 31.70
C ARG A 44 -0.74 12.71 31.31
N GLY A 45 -0.43 12.45 30.03
CA GLY A 45 0.95 12.37 29.53
C GLY A 45 1.60 10.98 29.62
N SER A 46 0.87 9.96 30.07
CA SER A 46 1.34 8.57 29.98
C SER A 46 1.49 8.15 28.52
N LYS A 47 2.55 7.38 28.23
CA LYS A 47 2.76 6.72 26.93
C LYS A 47 2.10 5.34 26.85
N LYS A 48 1.45 4.89 27.93
CA LYS A 48 0.82 3.57 28.05
C LYS A 48 -0.61 3.69 28.55
N CYS A 49 -1.51 2.88 28.01
CA CYS A 49 -2.86 2.76 28.56
C CYS A 49 -2.85 2.10 29.96
N VAL A 50 -3.98 2.21 30.70
CA VAL A 50 -4.18 1.60 32.02
C VAL A 50 -3.87 0.11 32.00
N TYR A 51 -4.40 -0.62 31.02
CA TYR A 51 -4.17 -2.06 30.89
C TYR A 51 -2.68 -2.41 30.75
N CYS A 52 -2.03 -1.81 29.76
CA CYS A 52 -0.61 -2.03 29.48
C CYS A 52 0.28 -1.54 30.68
N THR A 53 -0.19 -0.57 31.49
CA THR A 53 0.48 -0.13 32.74
C THR A 53 0.34 -1.16 33.85
N ALA A 54 -0.88 -1.69 34.06
CA ALA A 54 -1.18 -2.68 35.09
C ALA A 54 -0.41 -4.00 34.86
N GLN A 55 -0.30 -4.44 33.60
CA GLN A 55 0.39 -5.67 33.25
C GLN A 55 1.93 -5.54 33.19
N LYS A 56 2.48 -4.33 33.34
CA LYS A 56 3.91 -4.02 33.09
C LYS A 56 4.39 -4.41 31.68
N ASP A 57 3.47 -4.45 30.73
CA ASP A 57 3.74 -4.90 29.36
C ASP A 57 4.24 -3.78 28.44
N VAL A 58 4.70 -4.20 27.25
CA VAL A 58 5.03 -3.29 26.15
C VAL A 58 3.75 -2.75 25.54
N TYR A 59 3.69 -1.43 25.41
CA TYR A 59 2.58 -0.76 24.75
C TYR A 59 2.77 -0.82 23.23
N THR A 60 1.88 -1.52 22.54
CA THR A 60 1.79 -1.50 21.08
C THR A 60 0.61 -0.62 20.67
N PRO A 61 0.84 0.56 20.09
CA PRO A 61 -0.25 1.42 19.63
C PRO A 61 -1.05 0.74 18.52
N VAL A 62 -2.33 1.09 18.40
CA VAL A 62 -3.13 0.71 17.22
C VAL A 62 -2.55 1.44 16.00
N PRO A 63 -2.23 0.74 14.91
CA PRO A 63 -1.65 1.38 13.73
C PRO A 63 -2.59 2.40 13.09
N VAL A 64 -2.03 3.47 12.51
CA VAL A 64 -2.82 4.57 11.91
C VAL A 64 -3.64 4.11 10.70
N TYR A 65 -3.21 3.06 10.01
CA TYR A 65 -3.85 2.56 8.79
C TYR A 65 -5.16 1.78 9.04
N VAL A 66 -5.52 1.48 10.30
CA VAL A 66 -6.83 0.87 10.67
C VAL A 66 -7.70 1.86 11.47
N ARG A 67 -7.57 3.14 11.14
CA ARG A 67 -8.20 4.24 11.87
C ARG A 67 -9.72 4.16 11.78
N GLU A 68 -10.24 3.81 10.62
CA GLU A 68 -11.68 3.72 10.35
C GLU A 68 -12.29 2.60 11.19
N GLU A 69 -11.73 1.40 11.17
CA GLU A 69 -12.17 0.26 11.97
C GLU A 69 -12.03 0.52 13.47
N PHE A 70 -10.99 1.26 13.85
CA PHE A 70 -10.79 1.68 15.23
C PHE A 70 -11.86 2.69 15.68
N ALA A 71 -12.28 3.61 14.83
CA ALA A 71 -13.37 4.53 15.12
C ALA A 71 -14.70 3.79 15.30
N VAL A 72 -14.97 2.76 14.49
CA VAL A 72 -16.15 1.89 14.68
C VAL A 72 -16.10 1.23 16.06
N LEU A 73 -14.95 0.66 16.44
CA LEU A 73 -14.81 0.03 17.76
C LEU A 73 -15.11 1.00 18.91
N LEU A 74 -14.59 2.22 18.83
CA LEU A 74 -14.86 3.25 19.84
C LEU A 74 -16.35 3.59 19.91
N GLY A 75 -17.02 3.78 18.78
CA GLY A 75 -18.46 4.05 18.74
C GLY A 75 -19.26 2.92 19.39
N THR A 76 -18.97 1.66 19.04
CA THR A 76 -19.66 0.50 19.63
C THR A 76 -19.39 0.36 21.13
N LEU A 77 -18.18 0.70 21.60
CA LEU A 77 -17.85 0.71 23.03
C LEU A 77 -18.61 1.80 23.80
N GLU A 78 -18.74 2.99 23.23
CA GLU A 78 -19.50 4.10 23.82
C GLU A 78 -20.99 3.74 23.92
N GLU A 79 -21.56 3.13 22.87
CA GLU A 79 -22.94 2.63 22.87
C GLU A 79 -23.14 1.55 23.94
N TYR A 80 -22.22 0.58 24.04
CA TYR A 80 -22.26 -0.47 25.07
C TYR A 80 -22.18 0.11 26.49
N GLN A 81 -21.29 1.07 26.74
CA GLN A 81 -21.11 1.71 28.05
C GLN A 81 -22.29 2.60 28.44
N GLY A 82 -23.03 3.14 27.48
CA GLY A 82 -24.24 3.93 27.70
C GLY A 82 -25.48 3.11 28.08
N LEU A 83 -25.42 1.77 28.01
CA LEU A 83 -26.56 0.92 28.34
C LEU A 83 -26.81 0.87 29.85
N PRO A 84 -28.09 0.91 30.29
CA PRO A 84 -28.43 0.73 31.70
C PRO A 84 -28.13 -0.70 32.17
N GLU A 85 -27.71 -0.84 33.43
CA GLU A 85 -27.47 -2.15 34.05
C GLU A 85 -28.73 -3.03 34.00
N GLY A 86 -28.56 -4.31 33.63
CA GLY A 86 -29.67 -5.26 33.53
C GLY A 86 -30.45 -5.18 32.20
N ASN A 87 -29.95 -4.43 31.21
CA ASN A 87 -30.53 -4.43 29.88
C ASN A 87 -30.33 -5.79 29.19
N ASN A 88 -31.41 -6.39 28.71
CA ASN A 88 -31.38 -7.64 27.95
C ASN A 88 -30.55 -7.53 26.66
N ASN A 89 -30.33 -6.31 26.15
CA ASN A 89 -29.51 -6.04 24.98
C ASN A 89 -28.01 -5.99 25.29
N GLN A 90 -27.60 -6.05 26.55
CA GLN A 90 -26.19 -5.94 26.95
C GLN A 90 -25.35 -7.10 26.40
N ALA A 91 -25.92 -8.31 26.35
CA ALA A 91 -25.26 -9.47 25.75
C ALA A 91 -25.09 -9.30 24.23
N ALA A 92 -26.09 -8.76 23.55
CA ALA A 92 -26.04 -8.49 22.11
C ALA A 92 -25.03 -7.39 21.78
N ALA A 93 -25.05 -6.28 22.53
CA ALA A 93 -24.10 -5.19 22.38
C ALA A 93 -22.66 -5.64 22.68
N LEU A 94 -22.44 -6.48 23.70
CA LEU A 94 -21.12 -7.06 23.96
C LEU A 94 -20.64 -7.95 22.80
N ALA A 95 -21.54 -8.73 22.19
CA ALA A 95 -21.20 -9.55 21.02
C ALA A 95 -20.81 -8.68 19.81
N GLU A 96 -21.47 -7.54 19.63
CA GLU A 96 -21.13 -6.57 18.60
C GLU A 96 -19.75 -5.93 18.85
N VAL A 97 -19.48 -5.47 20.08
CA VAL A 97 -18.16 -4.96 20.48
C VAL A 97 -17.06 -6.00 20.20
N GLN A 98 -17.31 -7.26 20.55
CA GLN A 98 -16.36 -8.35 20.29
C GLN A 98 -16.09 -8.53 18.80
N GLU A 99 -17.13 -8.48 17.97
CA GLU A 99 -17.00 -8.69 16.53
C GLU A 99 -16.24 -7.56 15.85
N VAL A 100 -16.52 -6.31 16.23
CA VAL A 100 -15.77 -5.16 15.73
C VAL A 100 -14.30 -5.23 16.18
N ALA A 101 -14.03 -5.63 17.42
CA ALA A 101 -12.67 -5.81 17.92
C ALA A 101 -11.91 -6.94 17.20
N ARG A 102 -12.59 -8.05 16.84
CA ARG A 102 -12.01 -9.12 15.99
C ARG A 102 -11.69 -8.61 14.61
N THR A 103 -12.62 -7.88 13.98
CA THR A 103 -12.44 -7.29 12.65
C THR A 103 -11.21 -6.38 12.63
N LEU A 104 -11.10 -5.46 13.58
CA LEU A 104 -9.91 -4.59 13.74
C LEU A 104 -8.62 -5.41 13.91
N SER A 105 -8.65 -6.43 14.78
CA SER A 105 -7.49 -7.30 15.02
C SER A 105 -7.07 -8.09 13.78
N LEU A 106 -8.03 -8.51 12.95
CA LEU A 106 -7.80 -9.20 11.69
C LEU A 106 -7.23 -8.26 10.63
N CYS A 107 -7.78 -7.04 10.48
CA CYS A 107 -7.25 -6.03 9.57
C CYS A 107 -5.76 -5.76 9.85
N VAL A 108 -5.40 -5.55 11.12
CA VAL A 108 -4.00 -5.35 11.52
C VAL A 108 -3.13 -6.56 11.15
N GLN A 109 -3.60 -7.78 11.41
CA GLN A 109 -2.85 -9.00 11.12
C GLN A 109 -2.64 -9.23 9.62
N VAL A 110 -3.70 -9.04 8.81
CA VAL A 110 -3.65 -9.21 7.35
C VAL A 110 -2.69 -8.20 6.74
N ILE A 111 -2.78 -6.93 7.12
CA ILE A 111 -1.89 -5.88 6.59
C ILE A 111 -0.44 -6.14 7.00
N GLN A 112 -0.18 -6.54 8.25
CA GLN A 112 1.17 -6.90 8.68
C GLN A 112 1.71 -8.15 7.98
N ALA A 113 0.86 -9.13 7.67
CA ALA A 113 1.26 -10.30 6.90
C ALA A 113 1.56 -9.93 5.44
N GLN A 114 0.75 -9.04 4.84
CA GLN A 114 0.99 -8.49 3.52
C GLN A 114 2.28 -7.69 3.45
N ASP A 115 2.56 -6.83 4.43
CA ASP A 115 3.81 -6.05 4.50
C ASP A 115 5.06 -6.95 4.60
N LYS A 116 4.93 -8.09 5.29
CA LYS A 116 6.00 -9.11 5.33
C LYS A 116 6.14 -9.92 4.04
N THR A 117 5.07 -10.07 3.28
CA THR A 117 5.02 -10.90 2.06
C THR A 117 5.38 -10.08 0.82
N LEU A 118 4.93 -8.83 0.77
CA LEU A 118 5.36 -7.79 -0.14
C LEU A 118 6.55 -7.11 0.50
N GLY A 119 7.68 -7.79 0.62
CA GLY A 119 8.87 -7.15 1.15
C GLY A 119 9.14 -5.91 0.31
N VAL A 120 8.89 -4.74 0.89
CA VAL A 120 9.21 -3.43 0.30
C VAL A 120 10.63 -3.43 -0.32
N PRO A 121 11.64 -4.12 0.26
CA PRO A 121 12.94 -4.31 -0.40
C PRO A 121 12.89 -5.04 -1.75
N GLU A 122 12.08 -6.10 -1.89
CA GLU A 122 11.94 -6.84 -3.15
C GLU A 122 11.23 -6.00 -4.22
N LEU A 123 10.19 -5.25 -3.82
CA LEU A 123 9.48 -4.34 -4.72
C LEU A 123 10.40 -3.20 -5.20
N LEU A 124 11.18 -2.60 -4.28
CA LEU A 124 12.17 -1.57 -4.62
C LEU A 124 13.28 -2.12 -5.51
N THR A 125 13.74 -3.34 -5.27
CA THR A 125 14.74 -4.02 -6.11
C THR A 125 14.20 -4.28 -7.52
N ALA A 126 12.98 -4.79 -7.64
CA ALA A 126 12.32 -4.99 -8.93
C ALA A 126 12.13 -3.66 -9.69
N SER A 127 11.73 -2.60 -8.97
CA SER A 127 11.54 -1.26 -9.54
C SER A 127 12.86 -0.67 -10.04
N HIS A 128 13.94 -0.83 -9.28
CA HIS A 128 15.28 -0.39 -9.67
C HIS A 128 15.78 -1.15 -10.91
N HIS A 129 15.52 -2.45 -11.00
CA HIS A 129 15.89 -3.25 -12.16
C HIS A 129 15.13 -2.81 -13.43
N LEU A 130 13.82 -2.58 -13.31
CA LEU A 130 13.00 -2.07 -14.42
C LEU A 130 13.45 -0.68 -14.88
N LEU A 131 13.78 0.21 -13.94
CA LEU A 131 14.31 1.53 -14.27
C LEU A 131 15.63 1.43 -15.05
N GLY A 132 16.52 0.52 -14.65
CA GLY A 132 17.75 0.22 -15.38
C GLY A 132 17.49 -0.22 -16.83
N GLN A 133 16.56 -1.17 -17.03
CA GLN A 133 16.19 -1.63 -18.36
C GLN A 133 15.62 -0.52 -19.25
N VAL A 134 14.77 0.35 -18.68
CA VAL A 134 14.20 1.50 -19.42
C VAL A 134 15.30 2.47 -19.83
N LEU A 135 16.25 2.79 -18.94
CA LEU A 135 17.36 3.68 -19.26
C LEU A 135 18.26 3.11 -20.37
N GLU A 136 18.54 1.80 -20.34
CA GLU A 136 19.28 1.13 -21.41
C GLU A 136 18.55 1.19 -22.75
N GLN A 137 17.24 0.95 -22.76
CA GLN A 137 16.42 1.04 -23.98
C GLN A 137 16.38 2.46 -24.55
N VAL A 138 16.24 3.48 -23.69
CA VAL A 138 16.28 4.89 -24.11
C VAL A 138 17.65 5.26 -24.68
N SER A 139 18.73 4.80 -24.06
CA SER A 139 20.09 5.01 -24.58
C SER A 139 20.27 4.39 -25.97
N ALA A 140 19.86 3.13 -26.13
CA ALA A 140 19.93 2.42 -27.41
C ALA A 140 19.08 3.12 -28.49
N LEU A 141 17.90 3.61 -28.13
CA LEU A 141 17.03 4.37 -29.04
C LEU A 141 17.69 5.68 -29.47
N ASN A 142 18.29 6.42 -28.54
CA ASN A 142 19.00 7.66 -28.83
C ASN A 142 20.18 7.43 -29.80
N CYS A 143 20.96 6.35 -29.62
CA CYS A 143 22.03 6.00 -30.55
C CYS A 143 21.50 5.69 -31.96
N ARG A 144 20.35 5.01 -32.07
CA ARG A 144 19.71 4.71 -33.36
C ARG A 144 19.21 5.98 -34.04
N ILE A 145 18.61 6.91 -33.29
CA ILE A 145 18.16 8.21 -33.81
C ILE A 145 19.36 8.99 -34.34
N ALA A 146 20.44 9.13 -33.56
CA ALA A 146 21.66 9.82 -34.01
C ALA A 146 22.27 9.19 -35.28
N SER A 147 22.22 7.86 -35.39
CA SER A 147 22.67 7.15 -36.59
C SER A 147 21.79 7.45 -37.81
N LEU A 148 20.46 7.47 -37.63
CA LEU A 148 19.51 7.81 -38.69
C LEU A 148 19.65 9.27 -39.12
N GLU A 149 19.80 10.21 -38.18
CA GLU A 149 20.05 11.63 -38.45
C GLU A 149 21.32 11.81 -39.29
N ALA A 150 22.41 11.11 -38.95
CA ALA A 150 23.64 11.13 -39.73
C ALA A 150 23.47 10.55 -41.15
N GLN A 151 22.63 9.53 -41.33
CA GLN A 151 22.31 8.98 -42.65
C GLN A 151 21.46 9.94 -43.49
N VAL A 152 20.47 10.59 -42.89
CA VAL A 152 19.63 11.60 -43.55
C VAL A 152 20.47 12.80 -43.95
N ALA A 153 21.33 13.32 -43.07
CA ALA A 153 22.23 14.42 -43.38
C ALA A 153 23.17 14.11 -44.57
N ARG A 154 23.65 12.87 -44.69
CA ARG A 154 24.45 12.41 -45.84
C ARG A 154 23.61 12.23 -47.11
N GLY A 155 22.37 11.77 -46.99
CA GLY A 155 21.45 11.59 -48.12
C GLY A 155 20.92 12.90 -48.71
N VAL A 156 20.90 13.99 -47.93
CA VAL A 156 20.43 15.32 -48.38
C VAL A 156 21.50 16.11 -49.14
N SER A 157 22.77 15.68 -49.12
CA SER A 157 23.89 16.38 -49.79
C SER A 157 24.35 15.76 -51.12
N GLY A 158 23.71 14.70 -51.61
CA GLY A 158 24.09 14.00 -52.86
C GLY A 158 23.04 14.14 -53.96
N GLY A 159 23.17 15.16 -54.80
CA GLY A 159 22.29 15.42 -55.93
C GLY A 159 22.33 14.39 -57.08
N SER A 160 21.33 14.50 -57.94
CA SER A 160 21.18 13.92 -59.28
C SER A 160 22.48 13.56 -60.02
N SER A 161 22.63 12.30 -60.46
CA SER A 161 23.03 11.98 -61.84
C SER A 161 22.88 10.47 -62.19
N SER A 162 22.08 10.24 -63.22
CA SER A 162 22.00 9.13 -64.20
C SER A 162 22.67 7.75 -63.98
N ARG A 163 21.81 6.72 -64.09
CA ARG A 163 21.84 5.60 -65.05
C ARG A 163 23.08 4.67 -65.05
N SER A 164 22.90 3.43 -64.58
CA SER A 164 23.26 2.21 -65.35
C SER A 164 22.81 0.91 -64.66
N GLN A 165 22.10 0.08 -65.43
CA GLN A 165 21.68 -1.28 -65.10
C GLN A 165 22.89 -2.22 -64.96
N LYS A 166 22.92 -3.10 -63.95
CA LYS A 166 23.41 -4.49 -64.11
C LYS A 166 22.97 -5.44 -62.99
N LYS A 167 21.85 -6.12 -63.24
CA LYS A 167 21.64 -7.59 -63.24
C LYS A 167 22.41 -8.46 -62.21
N LYS A 168 21.61 -9.05 -61.29
CA LYS A 168 21.64 -10.42 -60.71
C LYS A 168 22.96 -10.94 -60.09
N ARG A 169 22.91 -11.33 -58.80
CA ARG A 169 22.49 -12.67 -58.34
C ARG A 169 22.45 -12.72 -56.82
N GLY A 170 21.36 -13.29 -56.29
CA GLY A 170 21.13 -13.43 -54.85
C GLY A 170 21.94 -14.54 -54.20
N LYS A 171 22.12 -14.40 -52.89
CA LYS A 171 22.38 -15.49 -51.95
C LYS A 171 21.50 -15.24 -50.73
N VAL A 172 20.36 -15.94 -50.68
CA VAL A 172 19.50 -16.00 -49.50
C VAL A 172 20.17 -16.97 -48.54
N VAL A 173 20.61 -16.47 -47.38
CA VAL A 173 20.97 -17.30 -46.23
C VAL A 173 19.67 -17.49 -45.45
N VAL A 174 19.15 -18.71 -45.47
CA VAL A 174 18.07 -19.16 -44.59
C VAL A 174 18.67 -19.25 -43.19
N VAL A 175 18.17 -18.43 -42.26
CA VAL A 175 18.37 -18.66 -40.83
C VAL A 175 17.11 -19.33 -40.33
N GLU A 176 17.26 -20.62 -40.07
CA GLU A 176 16.28 -21.49 -39.43
C GLU A 176 16.15 -21.07 -37.96
N LEU A 177 14.98 -20.57 -37.57
CA LEU A 177 14.64 -20.31 -36.17
C LEU A 177 13.91 -21.55 -35.64
N ASP A 178 14.67 -22.40 -34.94
CA ASP A 178 14.17 -23.50 -34.12
C ASP A 178 13.18 -22.95 -33.07
N ASN A 179 11.88 -23.16 -33.32
CA ASN A 179 10.83 -22.87 -32.36
C ASN A 179 10.58 -24.10 -31.49
N LYS A 180 11.34 -24.23 -30.39
CA LYS A 180 11.17 -25.30 -29.40
C LYS A 180 10.00 -24.96 -28.47
N MET A 181 8.78 -25.35 -28.88
CA MET A 181 7.62 -25.39 -28.00
C MET A 181 7.76 -26.54 -26.99
N THR A 182 8.04 -26.20 -25.72
CA THR A 182 7.82 -27.11 -24.60
C THR A 182 6.31 -27.15 -24.31
N LYS A 183 5.69 -28.27 -24.65
CA LYS A 183 4.35 -28.65 -24.22
C LYS A 183 4.51 -29.41 -22.89
N SER A 184 3.93 -28.87 -21.82
CA SER A 184 3.80 -29.55 -20.54
C SER A 184 2.33 -29.89 -20.34
N GLU A 185 2.02 -31.18 -20.38
CA GLU A 185 0.98 -31.85 -19.60
C GLU A 185 1.57 -33.18 -19.11
#